data_AF-A0A256XDH3-F1
#
_entry.id   AF-A0A256XDH3-F1
#
_cell.length_a   1.000
_cell.length_b   1.000
_cell.length_c   1.000
_cell.angle_alpha   90.00
_cell.angle_beta   90.00
_cell.angle_gamma   90.00
#
_symmetry.space_group_name_H-M   'P 1'
#
loop_
_entity.id
_entity.type
_entity.pdbx_description
1 polymer ?
#
loop_
_entity_poly.entity_id
_entity_poly.type
_entity_poly.pdbx_seq_one_letter_code
_entity_poly.pdbx_strand_id
1 'polypeptide(L)' 'MCKQIIEWHGGIIWVESKSGKGSKFSFTLPLLHTADQGGDIDLYHSSQHQDNS' A
#
# COMPACT_ATOMS: atom_id res chain seq x y z
N MET A 1 -11.09 -12.56 11.39
CA MET A 1 -9.87 -11.78 11.67
C MET A 1 -9.13 -11.38 10.39
N CYS A 2 -8.59 -12.30 9.58
CA CYS A 2 -7.73 -11.94 8.43
C CYS A 2 -8.40 -11.01 7.39
N LYS A 3 -9.69 -11.22 7.09
CA LYS A 3 -10.44 -10.37 6.13
C LYS A 3 -10.44 -8.90 6.54
N GLN A 4 -10.72 -8.61 7.81
CA GLN A 4 -10.78 -7.24 8.33
C GLN A 4 -9.41 -6.54 8.28
N ILE A 5 -8.32 -7.28 8.57
CA ILE A 5 -6.96 -6.75 8.48
C ILE A 5 -6.64 -6.35 7.03
N ILE A 6 -6.95 -7.23 6.08
CA ILE A 6 -6.69 -6.99 4.66
C ILE A 6 -7.51 -5.80 4.15
N GLU A 7 -8.80 -5.72 4.52
CA GLU A 7 -9.68 -4.60 4.14
C GLU A 7 -9.24 -3.26 4.75
N TRP A 8 -8.76 -3.25 6.01
CA TRP A 8 -8.23 -2.05 6.65
C TRP A 8 -6.99 -1.49 5.96
N HIS A 9 -6.16 -2.35 5.37
CA HIS A 9 -5.01 -1.96 4.55
C HIS A 9 -5.38 -1.65 3.09
N GLY A 10 -6.68 -1.54 2.75
CA GLY A 10 -7.14 -1.29 1.38
C GLY A 10 -6.92 -2.47 0.43
N GLY A 11 -6.69 -3.66 0.98
CA GLY A 11 -6.49 -4.89 0.23
C GLY A 11 -7.80 -5.61 -0.11
N ILE A 12 -7.67 -6.62 -0.97
CA ILE A 12 -8.78 -7.47 -1.41
C ILE A 12 -8.44 -8.92 -1.06
N ILE A 13 -9.42 -9.70 -0.58
CA ILE A 13 -9.30 -11.14 -0.29
C ILE A 13 -10.41 -11.93 -0.98
N TRP A 14 -10.09 -13.11 -1.52
CA TRP A 14 -11.05 -14.02 -2.13
C TRP A 14 -10.66 -15.50 -1.94
N VAL A 15 -11.58 -16.39 -2.29
CA VAL A 15 -11.42 -17.83 -2.17
C VAL A 15 -11.79 -18.52 -3.48
N GLU A 16 -10.94 -19.45 -3.89
CA GLU A 16 -11.19 -20.38 -4.99
C GLU A 16 -11.31 -21.78 -4.38
N SER A 17 -12.45 -22.44 -4.53
CA SER A 17 -12.67 -23.78 -3.98
C SER A 17 -13.24 -24.71 -5.04
N LYS A 18 -12.78 -25.96 -5.03
CA LYS A 18 -13.31 -27.04 -5.86
C LYS A 18 -13.54 -28.27 -5.01
N SER A 19 -14.75 -28.84 -5.09
CA SER A 19 -15.13 -30.04 -4.34
C SER A 19 -14.10 -31.16 -4.51
N GLY A 20 -13.65 -31.73 -3.39
CA GLY A 20 -12.64 -32.78 -3.36
C GLY A 20 -11.20 -32.33 -3.63
N LYS A 21 -10.94 -31.03 -3.89
CA LYS A 21 -9.59 -30.48 -4.11
C LYS A 21 -9.14 -29.48 -3.04
N GLY A 22 -10.03 -29.09 -2.14
CA GLY A 22 -9.76 -28.10 -1.11
C GLY A 22 -10.01 -26.67 -1.59
N SER A 23 -9.48 -25.71 -0.83
CA SER A 23 -9.68 -24.28 -1.04
C SER A 23 -8.35 -23.54 -1.07
N LYS A 24 -8.22 -22.58 -1.97
CA LYS A 24 -7.12 -21.62 -2.05
C LYS A 24 -7.63 -20.25 -1.62
N PHE A 25 -6.96 -19.67 -0.63
CA PHE A 25 -7.24 -18.31 -0.17
C PHE A 25 -6.18 -17.40 -0.77
N SER A 26 -6.59 -16.27 -1.34
CA SER A 26 -5.69 -15.33 -1.99
C SER A 26 -6.08 -13.90 -1.61
N PHE A 27 -5.07 -13.03 -1.53
CA PHE A 27 -5.26 -11.64 -1.18
C PHE A 27 -4.24 -10.75 -1.87
N THR A 28 -4.53 -9.45 -1.91
CA THR A 28 -3.63 -8.40 -2.40
C THR A 28 -3.58 -7.26 -1.40
N LEU A 29 -2.45 -6.56 -1.37
CA LEU A 29 -2.26 -5.32 -0.63
C LEU A 29 -1.72 -4.26 -1.60
N PRO A 30 -2.19 -3.00 -1.54
CA PRO A 30 -1.59 -1.91 -2.29
C PRO A 30 -0.13 -1.70 -1.88
N LEU A 31 0.77 -1.48 -2.84
CA LEU A 31 2.19 -1.22 -2.57
C LEU A 31 2.44 0.20 -2.06
N LEU A 32 1.61 1.14 -2.51
CA LEU A 32 1.59 2.52 -2.08
C LEU A 32 0.23 2.76 -1.45
N HIS A 33 0.21 3.22 -0.21
CA HIS A 33 -0.95 3.95 0.27
C HIS A 33 -0.91 5.26 -0.52
N THR A 34 -1.79 5.39 -1.51
CA THR A 34 -2.07 6.71 -2.10
C THR A 34 -2.76 7.50 -0.99
N ALA A 35 -1.95 8.11 -0.12
CA ALA A 35 -2.38 9.25 0.63
C ALA A 35 -2.77 10.30 -0.41
N ASP A 36 -4.07 10.50 -0.53
CA ASP A 36 -4.64 11.59 -1.28
C ASP A 36 -4.09 12.93 -0.73
N GLN A 37 -3.58 13.77 -1.63
CA GLN A 37 -3.26 15.20 -1.47
C GLN A 37 -2.17 15.65 -0.47
N GLY A 38 -1.01 16.06 -1.02
CA GLY A 38 -0.13 17.08 -0.44
C GLY A 38 0.87 16.61 0.62
N GLY A 39 2.16 16.54 0.26
CA GLY A 39 3.24 16.29 1.22
C GLY A 39 4.59 15.88 0.63
N ASP A 40 4.60 15.62 -0.68
CA ASP A 40 5.72 15.36 -1.58
C ASP A 40 6.84 16.38 -1.83
N ILE A 41 7.13 17.35 -0.97
CA ILE A 41 8.11 18.41 -1.31
C ILE A 41 9.29 18.45 -0.35
N ASP A 42 9.87 17.30 -0.01
CA ASP A 42 11.10 17.25 0.79
C ASP A 42 12.32 16.71 0.03
N LEU A 43 12.35 16.85 -1.31
CA LEU A 43 13.54 16.48 -2.11
C LEU A 43 14.10 17.62 -2.99
N TYR A 44 13.56 18.84 -2.93
CA TYR A 44 14.07 19.98 -3.73
C TYR A 44 14.72 21.11 -2.91
N HIS A 45 14.70 21.07 -1.56
CA HIS A 45 15.17 22.22 -0.76
C HIS A 45 16.62 22.16 -0.27
N SER A 46 17.48 21.29 -0.79
CA SER A 46 18.90 21.23 -0.37
C SER A 46 19.90 21.84 -1.36
N SER A 47 19.46 22.67 -2.33
CA SER A 47 20.38 23.20 -3.36
C SER A 47 20.66 24.70 -3.30
N GLN A 48 20.20 25.45 -2.30
CA GLN A 48 20.53 26.88 -2.19
C GLN A 48 20.70 27.29 -0.72
N HIS A 49 21.93 27.22 -0.20
CA HIS A 49 22.51 28.18 0.75
C HIS A 49 23.82 27.61 1.30
N GLN A 50 24.95 27.88 0.62
CA GLN A 50 26.17 28.41 1.25
C GLN A 50 27.18 28.80 0.16
N ASP A 51 26.93 29.92 -0.52
CA ASP A 51 28.00 30.73 -1.13
C ASP A 51 27.53 32.19 -0.99
N ASN A 52 27.69 32.74 0.21
CA ASN A 52 27.74 34.19 0.38
C ASN A 52 28.66 34.55 1.56
N SER A 53 29.71 35.29 1.21
CA SER A 53 30.81 35.84 2.01
C SER A 53 31.96 34.90 2.35
#